data_AF-A0A914D410-F1
#
_entry.id   AF-A0A914D410-F1
#
_cell.length_a   1.000
_cell.length_b   1.000
_cell.length_c   1.000
_cell.angle_alpha   90.00
_cell.angle_beta   90.00
_cell.angle_gamma   90.00
#
_symmetry.space_group_name_H-M   'P 1'
#
loop_
_entity.id
_entity.type
_entity.pdbx_description
1 polymer ?
#
loop_
_entity_poly.entity_id
_entity_poly.type
_entity_poly.pdbx_seq_one_letter_code
_entity_poly.pdbx_strand_id
1 'polypeptide(L)'
;MQQDFKNNKIKFYNEKLLNDTIKGVPEVHEFWRLLSICHTVMPERKNGNSQIEYQSQSPDDVALVTAARNSGFVFKARTPNSVTIESILDYPLLGKGRIIKVDCM
;
A
#
# COMPACT_ATOMS: atom_id res chain seq x y z
N MET A 1 -16.02 1.73 -15.41
CA MET A 1 -15.66 1.46 -14.01
C MET A 1 -14.16 1.13 -13.93
N GLN A 2 -13.31 2.13 -14.11
CA GLN A 2 -11.87 2.03 -13.79
C GLN A 2 -11.70 2.89 -12.56
N GLN A 3 -11.48 2.28 -11.39
CA GLN A 3 -11.27 3.04 -10.18
C GLN A 3 -9.90 3.70 -10.25
N ASP A 4 -9.93 5.02 -10.20
CA ASP A 4 -8.85 5.93 -10.52
C ASP A 4 -7.61 5.73 -9.63
N PHE A 5 -6.58 5.09 -10.20
CA PHE A 5 -5.19 5.13 -9.72
C PHE A 5 -4.54 6.53 -9.85
N LYS A 6 -5.29 7.57 -10.26
CA LYS A 6 -4.73 8.86 -10.74
C LYS A 6 -4.86 10.06 -9.81
N ASN A 7 -5.54 9.98 -8.68
CA ASN A 7 -5.61 11.12 -7.75
C ASN A 7 -4.73 10.91 -6.51
N ASN A 8 -3.41 11.03 -6.70
CA ASN A 8 -2.56 12.01 -6.01
C ASN A 8 -1.09 11.89 -6.41
N LYS A 9 -0.52 13.02 -6.80
CA LYS A 9 0.82 13.25 -7.35
C LYS A 9 1.96 12.78 -6.43
N ILE A 10 2.27 11.48 -6.36
CA ILE A 10 3.59 11.07 -5.88
C ILE A 10 4.54 11.14 -7.07
N LYS A 11 5.44 12.13 -7.03
CA LYS A 11 6.59 12.19 -7.92
C LYS A 11 7.67 11.29 -7.34
N PHE A 12 7.90 10.14 -7.94
CA PHE A 12 9.11 9.38 -7.69
C PHE A 12 10.29 10.15 -8.28
N TYR A 13 11.16 10.68 -7.42
CA TYR A 13 12.38 11.36 -7.85
C TYR A 13 13.48 10.37 -8.25
N ASN A 14 13.39 9.12 -7.77
CA ASN A 14 14.33 8.06 -8.08
C ASN A 14 13.71 7.12 -9.14
N GLU A 15 14.15 7.25 -10.38
CA GLU A 15 13.70 6.41 -11.50
C GLU A 15 14.09 4.94 -11.31
N LYS A 16 15.23 4.65 -10.68
CA LYS A 16 15.65 3.27 -10.39
C LYS A 16 14.65 2.59 -9.46
N LEU A 17 14.21 3.27 -8.41
CA LEU A 17 13.22 2.72 -7.47
C LEU A 17 11.89 2.42 -8.18
N LEU A 18 11.43 3.33 -9.04
CA LEU A 18 10.21 3.12 -9.83
C LEU A 18 10.35 1.92 -10.77
N ASN A 19 11.46 1.83 -11.51
CA ASN A 19 11.73 0.74 -12.43
C ASN A 19 11.84 -0.61 -11.70
N ASP A 20 12.53 -0.66 -10.55
CA ASP A 20 12.68 -1.88 -9.76
C ASP A 20 11.34 -2.31 -9.13
N THR A 21 10.49 -1.35 -8.77
CA THR A 21 9.10 -1.60 -8.33
C THR A 21 8.28 -2.22 -9.46
N ILE A 22 8.36 -1.68 -10.69
CA ILE A 22 7.63 -2.21 -11.85
C ILE A 22 8.17 -3.60 -12.25
N LYS A 23 9.48 -3.82 -12.13
CA LYS A 23 10.13 -5.10 -12.44
C LYS A 23 9.86 -6.19 -11.40
N GLY A 24 9.31 -5.85 -10.23
CA GLY A 24 9.08 -6.83 -9.18
C GLY A 24 10.34 -7.28 -8.46
N VAL A 25 11.33 -6.40 -8.30
CA VAL A 25 12.56 -6.73 -7.57
C VAL A 25 12.20 -7.11 -6.12
N PRO A 26 12.53 -8.31 -5.64
CA PRO A 26 12.06 -8.83 -4.36
C PRO A 26 12.32 -7.89 -3.17
N GLU A 27 13.53 -7.32 -3.10
CA GLU A 27 13.95 -6.44 -2.02
C GLU A 27 13.16 -5.13 -2.01
N VAL A 28 12.78 -4.63 -3.18
CA VAL A 28 11.98 -3.40 -3.32
C VAL A 28 10.51 -3.67 -2.97
N HIS A 29 9.98 -4.83 -3.34
CA HIS A 29 8.65 -5.26 -2.91
C HIS A 29 8.56 -5.45 -1.39
N GLU A 30 9.59 -6.05 -0.79
CA GLU A 30 9.67 -6.19 0.66
C GLU A 30 9.77 -4.83 1.35
N PHE A 31 10.54 -3.88 0.81
CA PHE A 31 10.58 -2.50 1.29
C PHE A 31 9.18 -1.85 1.29
N TRP A 32 8.43 -1.93 0.19
CA TRP A 32 7.07 -1.39 0.13
C TRP A 32 6.10 -2.11 1.08
N ARG A 33 6.24 -3.42 1.21
CA ARG A 33 5.48 -4.22 2.18
C ARG A 33 5.75 -3.74 3.61
N LEU A 34 7.00 -3.52 3.99
CA LEU A 34 7.37 -3.00 5.30
C LEU A 34 6.75 -1.62 5.56
N LEU A 35 6.80 -0.71 4.58
CA LEU A 35 6.16 0.60 4.69
C LEU A 35 4.63 0.52 4.83
N SER A 36 4.00 -0.53 4.30
CA SER A 36 2.55 -0.73 4.43
C SER A 36 2.10 -1.36 5.76
N ILE A 37 3.03 -1.80 6.62
CA ILE A 37 2.72 -2.47 7.90
C ILE A 37 3.35 -1.77 9.11
N CYS A 38 4.55 -1.19 8.97
CA CYS A 38 5.37 -0.66 10.05
C CYS A 38 5.04 0.80 10.39
N HIS A 39 3.79 1.07 10.77
CA HIS A 39 3.30 2.40 11.15
C HIS A 39 2.15 2.30 12.16
N THR A 40 1.67 3.43 12.67
CA THR A 40 0.49 3.45 13.57
C THR A 40 -0.81 3.88 12.90
N VAL A 41 -0.77 4.20 11.59
CA VAL A 41 -1.94 4.60 10.78
C VAL A 41 -3.11 3.62 10.93
N MET A 42 -4.30 4.17 11.07
CA MET A 42 -5.57 3.44 11.03
C MET A 42 -6.28 3.68 9.69
N PRO A 43 -6.71 2.62 8.98
CA PRO A 43 -7.46 2.75 7.74
C PRO A 43 -8.95 2.87 8.04
N GLU A 44 -9.58 3.94 7.56
CA GLU A 44 -11.03 4.15 7.67
C GLU A 44 -11.68 4.01 6.30
N ARG A 45 -12.78 3.25 6.23
CA ARG A 45 -13.58 3.13 5.01
C ARG A 45 -14.83 4.00 5.16
N LYS A 46 -14.99 4.98 4.28
CA LYS A 46 -16.25 5.75 4.22
C LYS A 46 -17.38 4.87 3.69
N ASN A 47 -18.49 4.84 4.42
CA ASN A 47 -19.68 4.09 4.05
C ASN A 47 -20.11 4.43 2.61
N GLY A 48 -20.14 3.43 1.73
CA GLY A 48 -20.55 3.56 0.33
C GLY A 48 -19.42 3.78 -0.68
N ASN A 49 -18.18 4.06 -0.25
CA ASN A 49 -17.05 4.26 -1.16
C ASN A 49 -15.97 3.18 -0.98
N SER A 50 -15.35 2.77 -2.09
CA SER A 50 -14.17 1.87 -2.08
C SER A 50 -12.88 2.56 -1.66
N GLN A 51 -12.95 3.84 -1.28
CA GLN A 51 -11.82 4.66 -0.90
C GLN A 51 -11.51 4.48 0.59
N ILE A 52 -10.26 4.11 0.87
CA ILE A 52 -9.69 4.06 2.22
C ILE A 52 -9.05 5.41 2.52
N GLU A 53 -9.40 6.01 3.64
CA GLU A 53 -8.72 7.16 4.21
C GLU A 53 -7.77 6.70 5.31
N TYR A 54 -6.59 7.29 5.37
CA TYR A 54 -5.53 6.91 6.30
C TYR A 54 -5.43 7.99 7.38
N GLN A 55 -5.73 7.62 8.62
CA GLN A 55 -5.65 8.51 9.77
C GLN A 55 -4.42 8.19 10.62
N SER A 56 -3.65 9.22 10.97
CA SER A 56 -2.53 9.11 11.92
C SER A 56 -2.31 10.41 12.66
N GLN A 57 -1.65 10.32 13.82
CA GLN A 57 -1.19 11.47 14.59
C GLN A 57 0.09 12.09 14.00
N SER A 58 0.82 11.35 13.17
CA SER A 58 1.99 11.84 12.46
C SER A 58 1.69 11.98 10.96
N PRO A 59 1.96 13.14 10.34
CA PRO A 59 1.80 13.33 8.90
C PRO A 59 2.78 12.46 8.08
N ASP A 60 3.94 12.13 8.65
CA ASP A 60 4.95 11.29 8.00
C ASP A 60 4.46 9.85 7.82
N ASP A 61 3.79 9.30 8.84
CA ASP A 61 3.17 7.97 8.78
C ASP A 61 2.14 7.90 7.63
N VAL A 62 1.31 8.94 7.46
CA VAL A 62 0.33 8.99 6.37
C VAL A 62 1.02 9.06 5.01
N ALA A 63 2.10 9.82 4.89
CA ALA A 63 2.87 9.92 3.66
C ALA A 63 3.49 8.57 3.26
N LEU A 64 4.07 7.84 4.20
CA LEU A 64 4.65 6.51 3.96
C LEU A 64 3.61 5.48 3.49
N VAL A 65 2.46 5.42 4.17
CA VAL A 65 1.37 4.50 3.79
C VAL A 65 0.76 4.88 2.44
N THR A 66 0.67 6.17 2.15
CA THR A 66 0.21 6.66 0.85
C THR A 66 1.22 6.33 -0.25
N ALA A 67 2.52 6.41 0.02
CA ALA A 67 3.56 5.98 -0.90
C ALA A 67 3.48 4.48 -1.19
N ALA A 68 3.35 3.64 -0.16
CA ALA A 68 3.17 2.21 -0.31
C ALA A 68 1.89 1.86 -1.09
N ARG A 69 0.78 2.56 -0.83
CA ARG A 69 -0.46 2.39 -1.61
C ARG A 69 -0.25 2.68 -3.10
N ASN A 70 0.47 3.76 -3.40
CA ASN A 70 0.72 4.18 -4.77
C ASN A 70 1.76 3.30 -5.48
N SER A 71 2.62 2.60 -4.73
CA SER A 71 3.47 1.53 -5.25
C SER A 71 2.75 0.17 -5.33
N GLY A 72 1.43 0.11 -5.08
CA GLY A 72 0.63 -1.10 -5.25
C GLY A 72 0.53 -2.00 -4.01
N PHE A 73 0.97 -1.53 -2.84
CA PHE A 73 0.80 -2.19 -1.55
C PHE A 73 -0.22 -1.42 -0.69
N VAL A 74 -1.48 -1.82 -0.77
CA VAL A 74 -2.59 -1.11 -0.13
C VAL A 74 -2.83 -1.66 1.28
N PHE A 75 -2.66 -0.83 2.29
CA PHE A 75 -3.04 -1.17 3.66
C PHE A 75 -4.57 -1.12 3.83
N LYS A 76 -5.20 -2.27 4.11
CA LYS A 76 -6.67 -2.43 4.06
C LYS A 76 -7.35 -2.39 5.42
N ALA A 77 -6.72 -2.99 6.42
CA ALA A 77 -7.29 -3.17 7.74
C ALA A 77 -6.20 -3.51 8.76
N ARG A 78 -6.47 -3.17 10.02
CA ARG A 78 -5.69 -3.60 11.18
C ARG A 78 -6.65 -4.10 12.25
N THR A 79 -6.29 -5.22 12.86
CA THR A 79 -6.89 -5.75 14.09
C THR A 79 -5.79 -5.82 15.15
N PRO A 80 -6.12 -6.01 16.44
CA PRO A 80 -5.09 -6.14 17.49
C PRO A 80 -4.05 -7.23 17.19
N ASN A 81 -4.45 -8.28 16.46
CA ASN A 81 -3.61 -9.47 16.23
C ASN A 81 -3.18 -9.62 14.77
N SER A 82 -3.57 -8.71 13.85
CA SER A 82 -3.17 -8.84 12.45
C SER A 82 -3.27 -7.54 11.67
N VAL A 83 -2.46 -7.43 10.63
CA VAL A 83 -2.51 -6.39 9.60
C VAL A 83 -2.88 -7.04 8.27
N THR A 84 -3.80 -6.44 7.53
CA THR A 84 -4.20 -6.88 6.20
C THR A 84 -3.75 -5.87 5.16
N ILE A 85 -2.99 -6.34 4.17
CA ILE A 85 -2.52 -5.56 3.02
C ILE A 85 -2.98 -6.25 1.72
N GLU A 86 -3.10 -5.48 0.66
CA GLU A 86 -3.40 -5.96 -0.69
C GLU A 86 -2.23 -5.58 -1.61
N SER A 87 -1.53 -6.57 -2.15
CA SER A 87 -0.45 -6.40 -3.11
C SER A 87 -0.98 -6.55 -4.53
N ILE A 88 -0.88 -5.49 -5.33
CA ILE A 88 -1.36 -5.41 -6.71
C ILE A 88 -0.24 -5.73 -7.71
N LEU A 89 1.03 -5.66 -7.29
CA LEU A 89 2.19 -5.83 -8.16
C LEU A 89 2.86 -7.21 -8.10
N ASP A 90 2.53 -8.08 -7.14
CA ASP A 90 3.22 -9.38 -7.03
C ASP A 90 2.98 -10.33 -8.22
N TYR A 91 2.01 -10.07 -9.11
CA TYR A 91 1.79 -10.84 -10.35
C TYR A 91 1.29 -9.98 -11.52
N PRO A 92 2.18 -9.47 -12.38
CA PRO A 92 1.81 -8.78 -13.63
C PRO A 92 0.95 -9.63 -14.59
N LEU A 93 0.99 -10.97 -14.45
CA LEU A 93 0.41 -11.92 -15.41
C LEU A 93 -1.06 -12.29 -15.16
N LEU A 94 -1.64 -11.95 -13.99
CA LEU A 94 -2.97 -12.46 -13.61
C LEU A 94 -4.02 -11.38 -13.30
N GLY A 95 -3.63 -10.10 -13.22
CA GLY A 95 -4.57 -9.00 -12.98
C GLY A 95 -5.39 -9.10 -11.69
N LYS A 96 -4.96 -9.94 -10.73
CA LYS A 96 -5.63 -10.16 -9.44
C LYS A 96 -4.69 -9.76 -8.31
N GLY A 97 -5.09 -8.75 -7.52
CA GLY A 97 -4.39 -8.39 -6.29
C GLY A 97 -4.43 -9.53 -5.28
N ARG A 98 -3.32 -9.73 -4.54
CA ARG A 98 -3.22 -10.73 -3.46
C ARG A 98 -3.48 -10.05 -2.13
N ILE A 99 -4.44 -10.57 -1.37
CA ILE A 99 -4.60 -10.19 0.04
C ILE A 99 -3.57 -10.95 0.86
N ILE A 100 -2.75 -10.21 1.62
CA ILE A 100 -1.76 -10.74 2.54
C ILE A 100 -2.19 -10.32 3.94
N LYS A 101 -2.43 -11.31 4.80
CA LYS A 101 -2.69 -11.11 6.23
C LYS A 101 -1.39 -11.44 6.98
N VAL A 102 -0.88 -10.47 7.74
CA VAL A 102 0.31 -10.60 8.57
C VAL A 102 -0.17 -10.62 10.02
N ASP A 103 0.10 -11.70 10.74
CA ASP A 103 -0.27 -11.80 12.14
C ASP A 103 0.72 -11.01 13.01
N CYS A 104 0.20 -10.24 13.96
CA CYS A 104 0.99 -9.58 15.00
C CYS A 104 1.22 -10.61 16.10
N MET A 105 2.48 -10.98 16.35
CA MET A 105 2.87 -11.85 17.47
C MET A 105 2.75 -11.13 18.82
#